data_AF-A0A1C6SML2-F1
#
_entry.id   AF-A0A1C6SML2-F1
#
_cell.length_a   1.000
_cell.length_b   1.000
_cell.length_c   1.000
_cell.angle_alpha   90.00
_cell.angle_beta   90.00
_cell.angle_gamma   90.00
#
_symmetry.space_group_name_H-M   'P 1'
#
loop_
_entity.id
_entity.type
_entity.pdbx_description
1 polymer ?
#
loop_
_entity_poly.entity_id
_entity_poly.type
_entity_poly.pdbx_seq_one_letter_code
_entity_poly.pdbx_strand_id
1 'polypeptide(L)'
;MITSEPPVVVLGVAASDAHVVANRLIAFQLRNLGYHVVNLGACTPVAEFVECLAAHPDAVALVIGSVNGHAVEDLTPLRAAKDAGRVPCPMIVGGRLSVGSETDDKDAVAALHDLGVDHVLRDVSALPPLLARLAAARRRRQPEEASR
;
A
#
# COMPACT_ATOMS: atom_id res chain seq x y z
N MET A 1 -3.89 -17.64 -25.56
CA MET A 1 -3.50 -17.72 -24.13
C MET A 1 -3.64 -16.32 -23.57
N ILE A 2 -4.57 -16.08 -22.65
CA ILE A 2 -4.72 -14.76 -22.02
C ILE A 2 -3.58 -14.66 -21.01
N THR A 3 -2.47 -14.05 -21.39
CA THR A 3 -1.39 -13.70 -20.45
C THR A 3 -1.90 -12.55 -19.59
N SER A 4 -2.69 -12.86 -18.57
CA SER A 4 -3.00 -11.88 -17.53
C SER A 4 -1.70 -11.56 -16.84
N GLU A 5 -1.20 -10.33 -17.00
CA GLU A 5 -0.04 -9.87 -16.25
C GLU A 5 -0.29 -10.07 -14.74
N PRO A 6 0.76 -10.46 -13.99
CA PRO A 6 0.65 -10.65 -12.55
C PRO A 6 0.26 -9.32 -11.89
N PRO A 7 -0.72 -9.31 -10.97
CA PRO A 7 -1.16 -8.08 -10.34
C PRO A 7 0.01 -7.40 -9.61
N VAL A 8 0.22 -6.12 -9.90
CA VAL A 8 1.32 -5.34 -9.34
C VAL A 8 0.96 -4.82 -7.97
N VAL A 9 1.88 -4.94 -7.01
CA VAL A 9 1.76 -4.37 -5.66
C VAL A 9 3.01 -3.53 -5.41
N VAL A 10 2.82 -2.24 -5.12
CA VAL A 10 3.91 -1.36 -4.69
C VAL A 10 4.02 -1.47 -3.18
N LEU A 11 5.22 -1.75 -2.71
CA LEU A 11 5.51 -1.97 -1.29
C LEU A 11 6.67 -1.07 -0.87
N GLY A 12 6.53 -0.41 0.28
CA GLY A 12 7.63 0.34 0.88
C GLY A 12 7.44 0.52 2.38
N VAL A 13 8.48 1.00 3.05
CA VAL A 13 8.44 1.32 4.48
C VAL A 13 8.69 2.82 4.63
N ALA A 14 7.90 3.46 5.49
CA ALA A 14 7.99 4.89 5.75
C ALA A 14 9.40 5.33 6.22
N ALA A 15 9.73 6.60 5.97
CA ALA A 15 11.01 7.28 6.24
C ALA A 15 11.67 6.89 7.59
N SER A 16 10.86 6.68 8.62
CA SER A 16 11.30 6.50 10.00
C SER A 16 11.79 5.09 10.35
N ASP A 17 11.52 4.05 9.55
CA ASP A 17 11.66 2.66 9.99
C ASP A 17 12.71 1.86 9.17
N ALA A 18 13.74 1.37 9.88
CA ALA A 18 14.86 0.59 9.33
C ALA A 18 14.60 -0.94 9.31
N HIS A 19 13.41 -1.42 9.69
CA HIS A 19 13.09 -2.86 9.71
C HIS A 19 12.84 -3.43 8.31
N VAL A 20 13.93 -3.71 7.60
CA VAL A 20 13.90 -4.25 6.23
C VAL A 20 13.43 -5.72 6.17
N VAL A 21 13.54 -6.47 7.27
CA VAL A 21 13.27 -7.92 7.32
C VAL A 21 11.79 -8.24 7.11
N ALA A 22 10.89 -7.54 7.80
CA ALA A 22 9.45 -7.73 7.66
C ALA A 22 8.99 -7.37 6.23
N ASN A 23 9.49 -6.26 5.70
CA ASN A 23 9.22 -5.82 4.33
C ASN A 23 9.69 -6.87 3.29
N ARG A 24 10.91 -7.41 3.46
CA ARG A 24 11.44 -8.46 2.58
C ARG A 24 10.61 -9.75 2.66
N LEU A 25 10.15 -10.12 3.86
CA LEU A 25 9.32 -11.31 4.07
C LEU A 25 7.94 -11.15 3.42
N ILE A 26 7.30 -9.98 3.57
CA ILE A 26 6.03 -9.65 2.90
C ILE A 26 6.21 -9.73 1.38
N ALA A 27 7.25 -9.10 0.83
CA ALA A 27 7.53 -9.15 -0.59
C ALA A 27 7.73 -10.59 -1.08
N PHE A 28 8.43 -11.42 -0.31
CA PHE A 28 8.64 -12.83 -0.64
C PHE A 28 7.32 -13.63 -0.63
N GLN A 29 6.49 -13.46 0.40
CA GLN A 29 5.20 -14.14 0.47
C GLN A 29 4.26 -13.73 -0.67
N LEU A 30 4.15 -12.43 -0.95
CA LEU A 30 3.31 -11.93 -2.05
C LEU A 30 3.79 -12.42 -3.41
N ARG A 31 5.12 -12.49 -3.65
CA ARG A 31 5.66 -13.08 -4.88
C ARG A 31 5.31 -14.57 -5.01
N ASN A 32 5.37 -15.34 -3.92
CA ASN A 32 4.97 -16.75 -3.92
C ASN A 32 3.47 -16.93 -4.19
N LEU A 33 2.65 -15.93 -3.87
CA LEU A 33 1.22 -15.89 -4.19
C LEU A 33 0.93 -15.42 -5.62
N GLY A 34 1.96 -15.12 -6.43
CA GLY A 34 1.83 -14.74 -7.83
C GLY A 34 1.68 -13.23 -8.09
N TYR A 35 1.93 -12.37 -7.09
CA TYR A 35 1.94 -10.92 -7.27
C TYR A 35 3.30 -10.42 -7.78
N HIS A 36 3.28 -9.40 -8.63
CA HIS A 36 4.48 -8.65 -8.98
C HIS A 36 4.72 -7.55 -7.94
N VAL A 37 5.67 -7.78 -7.04
CA VAL A 37 5.95 -6.83 -5.95
C VAL A 37 7.11 -5.91 -6.29
N VAL A 38 6.80 -4.63 -6.46
CA VAL A 38 7.78 -3.54 -6.59
C VAL A 38 8.08 -3.03 -5.18
N ASN A 39 9.23 -3.43 -4.64
CA ASN A 39 9.63 -3.06 -3.29
C ASN A 39 10.61 -1.88 -3.35
N LEU A 40 10.17 -0.70 -2.92
CA LEU A 40 10.95 0.54 -2.86
C LEU A 40 11.92 0.59 -1.67
N GLY A 41 11.85 -0.39 -0.77
CA GLY A 41 12.77 -0.54 0.35
C GLY A 41 12.30 0.18 1.61
N ALA A 42 13.26 0.63 2.40
CA ALA A 42 13.05 1.37 3.63
C ALA A 42 13.40 2.83 3.43
N CYS A 43 12.85 3.68 4.30
CA CYS A 43 13.00 5.12 4.24
C CYS A 43 12.49 5.79 2.95
N THR A 44 11.44 5.24 2.33
CA THR A 44 10.94 5.71 1.03
C THR A 44 10.11 6.99 1.20
N PRO A 45 10.48 8.13 0.57
CA PRO A 45 9.68 9.35 0.59
C PRO A 45 8.43 9.21 -0.27
N VAL A 46 7.38 9.99 0.05
CA VAL A 46 6.11 10.00 -0.69
C VAL A 46 6.29 10.23 -2.20
N ALA A 47 7.23 11.09 -2.58
CA ALA A 47 7.52 11.37 -3.99
C ALA A 47 7.89 10.10 -4.77
N GLU A 48 8.68 9.21 -4.18
CA GLU A 48 9.12 7.95 -4.82
C GLU A 48 7.95 6.97 -4.96
N PHE A 49 7.04 6.92 -4.00
CA PHE A 49 5.79 6.16 -4.14
C PHE A 49 4.95 6.68 -5.30
N VAL A 50 4.82 8.00 -5.44
CA VAL A 50 4.05 8.63 -6.52
C VAL A 50 4.69 8.39 -7.88
N GLU A 51 6.02 8.50 -7.99
CA GLU A 51 6.75 8.20 -9.22
C GLU A 51 6.62 6.72 -9.61
N CYS A 52 6.70 5.82 -8.63
CA CYS A 52 6.50 4.39 -8.85
C CYS A 52 5.08 4.07 -9.31
N LEU A 53 4.06 4.69 -8.71
CA LEU A 53 2.67 4.54 -9.13
C LEU A 53 2.40 5.14 -10.52
N ALA A 54 3.12 6.19 -10.91
CA ALA A 54 3.06 6.72 -12.26
C ALA A 54 3.66 5.75 -13.30
N ALA A 55 4.71 5.00 -12.93
CA ALA A 55 5.28 3.94 -13.75
C ALA A 55 4.44 2.65 -13.75
N HIS A 56 3.65 2.42 -12.69
CA HIS A 56 2.78 1.25 -12.51
C HIS A 56 1.32 1.66 -12.24
N PRO A 57 0.63 2.28 -13.21
CA PRO A 57 -0.76 2.74 -13.02
C PRO A 57 -1.74 1.59 -12.76
N ASP A 58 -1.36 0.37 -13.15
CA ASP A 58 -2.08 -0.89 -12.92
C ASP A 58 -1.81 -1.55 -11.57
N ALA A 59 -1.12 -0.85 -10.66
CA ALA A 59 -0.97 -1.31 -9.29
C ALA A 59 -2.35 -1.61 -8.67
N VAL A 60 -2.45 -2.80 -8.08
CA VAL A 60 -3.64 -3.24 -7.35
C VAL A 60 -3.75 -2.53 -6.01
N ALA A 61 -2.61 -2.29 -5.36
CA ALA A 61 -2.55 -1.58 -4.10
C ALA A 61 -1.15 -0.99 -3.86
N LEU A 62 -1.12 0.09 -3.09
CA LEU A 62 0.07 0.63 -2.46
C LEU A 62 0.09 0.19 -0.99
N VAL A 63 1.14 -0.52 -0.58
CA VAL A 63 1.33 -1.04 0.77
C VAL A 63 2.48 -0.30 1.44
N ILE A 64 2.21 0.38 2.56
CA ILE A 64 3.19 1.14 3.33
C ILE A 64 3.32 0.56 4.73
N GLY A 65 4.52 0.14 5.10
CA GLY A 65 4.85 -0.25 6.47
C GLY A 65 5.18 0.96 7.35
N SER A 66 4.57 1.06 8.53
CA SER A 66 4.96 2.05 9.56
C SER A 66 4.85 1.45 10.97
N VAL A 67 5.96 1.46 11.71
CA VAL A 67 6.07 0.90 13.08
C VAL A 67 6.30 1.99 14.14
N ASN A 68 6.62 3.23 13.71
CA ASN A 68 7.07 4.30 14.61
C ASN A 68 6.00 5.31 15.00
N GLY A 69 4.74 5.10 14.61
CA GLY A 69 3.62 6.00 14.94
C GLY A 69 3.67 7.42 14.36
N HIS A 70 4.64 7.73 13.49
CA HIS A 70 4.71 9.00 12.75
C HIS A 70 4.07 8.91 11.35
N ALA A 71 3.28 7.85 11.10
CA ALA A 71 2.64 7.64 9.80
C ALA A 71 1.78 8.84 9.36
N VAL A 72 1.21 9.59 10.30
CA VAL A 72 0.37 10.77 9.99
C VAL A 72 1.22 11.92 9.40
N GLU A 73 2.37 12.23 9.99
CA GLU A 73 3.24 13.29 9.51
C GLU A 73 3.90 12.91 8.18
N ASP A 74 4.41 11.67 8.09
CA ASP A 74 5.09 11.15 6.90
C ASP A 74 4.14 11.05 5.68
N LEU A 75 2.85 10.77 5.91
CA LEU A 75 1.86 10.57 4.86
C LEU A 75 1.03 11.83 4.56
N THR A 76 1.26 12.94 5.26
CA THR A 76 0.60 14.23 4.97
C THR A 76 0.74 14.66 3.50
N PRO A 77 1.93 14.58 2.86
CA PRO A 77 2.09 14.92 1.44
C PRO A 77 1.31 13.98 0.50
N LEU A 78 0.92 12.80 1.00
CA LEU A 78 0.29 11.76 0.21
C LEU A 78 -1.21 12.04 -0.02
N ARG A 79 -1.86 12.76 0.91
CA ARG A 79 -3.21 13.30 0.70
C ARG A 79 -3.27 14.21 -0.54
N ALA A 80 -2.32 15.13 -0.67
CA ALA A 80 -2.23 16.01 -1.82
C ALA A 80 -1.97 15.24 -3.12
N ALA A 81 -1.17 14.17 -3.08
CA ALA A 81 -0.95 13.29 -4.23
C ALA A 81 -2.22 12.53 -4.64
N LYS A 82 -3.01 12.06 -3.66
CA LYS A 82 -4.30 11.39 -3.90
C LYS A 82 -5.33 12.36 -4.49
N ASP A 83 -5.47 13.55 -3.91
CA ASP A 83 -6.39 14.60 -4.40
C ASP A 83 -6.00 15.07 -5.82
N ALA A 84 -4.72 15.04 -6.17
CA ALA A 84 -4.21 15.30 -7.52
C ALA A 84 -4.36 14.11 -8.49
N GLY A 85 -4.98 13.00 -8.07
CA GLY A 85 -5.20 11.81 -8.90
C GLY A 85 -3.94 10.98 -9.20
N ARG A 86 -2.84 11.22 -8.46
CA ARG A 86 -1.55 10.55 -8.68
C ARG A 86 -1.43 9.21 -7.95
N VAL A 87 -2.46 8.84 -7.19
CA VAL A 87 -2.58 7.55 -6.49
C VAL A 87 -3.86 6.84 -6.99
N PRO A 88 -3.78 6.09 -8.10
CA PRO A 88 -4.95 5.47 -8.74
C PRO A 88 -5.37 4.14 -8.09
N CYS A 89 -4.74 3.74 -6.98
CA CYS A 89 -4.97 2.47 -6.32
C CYS A 89 -5.28 2.63 -4.82
N PRO A 90 -5.99 1.67 -4.22
CA PRO A 90 -6.20 1.64 -2.78
C PRO A 90 -4.88 1.63 -2.00
N MET A 91 -4.85 2.41 -0.93
CA MET A 91 -3.73 2.49 -0.01
C MET A 91 -3.94 1.62 1.21
N ILE A 92 -2.92 0.85 1.54
CA ILE A 92 -2.89 -0.06 2.67
C ILE A 92 -1.72 0.33 3.57
N VAL A 93 -1.99 0.74 4.80
CA VAL A 93 -0.94 0.96 5.79
C VAL A 93 -0.92 -0.22 6.75
N GLY A 94 0.26 -0.77 7.00
CA GLY A 94 0.46 -1.89 7.92
C GLY A 94 1.51 -1.58 8.99
N GLY A 95 1.35 -2.17 10.17
CA GLY A 95 2.37 -2.11 11.23
C GLY A 95 1.80 -1.66 12.59
N ARG A 96 2.69 -1.15 13.45
CA ARG A 96 2.34 -0.68 14.79
C ARG A 96 2.16 0.84 14.73
N LEU A 97 0.89 1.27 14.70
CA LEU A 97 0.49 2.65 14.45
C LEU A 97 0.71 3.57 15.65
N SER A 98 0.76 3.02 16.86
CA SER A 98 1.11 3.76 18.06
C SER A 98 1.90 2.89 19.03
N VAL A 99 2.74 3.53 19.83
CA VAL A 99 3.47 2.90 20.96
C VAL A 99 2.63 2.99 22.26
N GLY A 100 1.38 3.46 22.15
CA GLY A 100 0.51 3.85 23.26
C GLY A 100 -0.67 2.91 23.51
N SER A 101 -1.74 3.47 24.09
CA SER A 101 -2.95 2.76 24.49
C SER A 101 -3.89 2.49 23.31
N GLU A 102 -4.85 1.58 23.47
CA GLU A 102 -5.81 1.20 22.42
C GLU A 102 -6.68 2.39 21.91
N THR A 103 -6.76 3.47 22.69
CA THR A 103 -7.41 4.74 22.33
C THR A 103 -6.57 5.56 21.36
N ASP A 104 -5.25 5.67 21.62
CA ASP A 104 -4.30 6.39 20.74
C ASP A 104 -4.26 5.77 19.34
N ASP A 105 -4.48 4.44 19.29
CA ASP A 105 -4.57 3.66 18.08
C ASP A 105 -5.81 3.98 17.22
N LYS A 106 -6.94 4.37 17.84
CA LYS A 106 -8.15 4.76 17.08
C LYS A 106 -8.01 6.13 16.44
N ASP A 107 -7.43 7.07 17.17
CA ASP A 107 -7.20 8.42 16.66
C ASP A 107 -6.16 8.40 15.54
N ALA A 108 -5.11 7.57 15.66
CA ALA A 108 -4.14 7.35 14.59
C ALA A 108 -4.79 6.74 13.32
N VAL A 109 -5.67 5.75 13.48
CA VAL A 109 -6.41 5.16 12.34
C VAL A 109 -7.32 6.20 11.69
N ALA A 110 -8.03 7.00 12.48
CA ALA A 110 -8.89 8.06 11.97
C ALA A 110 -8.10 9.12 11.18
N ALA A 111 -6.94 9.54 11.71
CA ALA A 111 -6.04 10.47 11.03
C ALA A 111 -5.51 9.89 9.71
N LEU A 112 -5.14 8.60 9.68
CA LEU A 112 -4.71 7.94 8.44
C LEU A 112 -5.82 7.88 7.39
N HIS A 113 -7.05 7.60 7.80
CA HIS A 113 -8.20 7.65 6.89
C HIS A 113 -8.44 9.06 6.34
N ASP A 114 -8.29 10.10 7.16
CA ASP A 114 -8.38 11.49 6.69
C ASP A 114 -7.24 11.83 5.71
N LEU A 115 -6.06 11.25 5.87
CA LEU A 115 -4.97 11.38 4.90
C LEU A 115 -5.20 10.61 3.58
N GLY A 116 -6.28 9.82 3.49
CA GLY A 116 -6.63 9.07 2.30
C GLY A 116 -6.13 7.62 2.31
N VAL A 117 -5.75 7.06 3.46
CA VAL A 117 -5.52 5.63 3.59
C VAL A 117 -6.84 4.88 3.53
N ASP A 118 -6.96 3.89 2.65
CA ASP A 118 -8.22 3.14 2.48
C ASP A 118 -8.31 1.96 3.46
N HIS A 119 -7.18 1.35 3.79
CA HIS A 119 -7.13 0.19 4.68
C HIS A 119 -5.95 0.26 5.65
N VAL A 120 -6.20 -0.06 6.91
CA VAL A 120 -5.16 -0.12 7.94
C VAL A 120 -5.11 -1.53 8.53
N LEU A 121 -3.95 -2.18 8.45
CA LEU A 121 -3.75 -3.57 8.85
C LEU A 121 -2.82 -3.65 10.06
N ARG A 122 -3.29 -4.29 11.14
CA ARG A 122 -2.46 -4.61 12.32
C ARG A 122 -1.74 -5.94 12.18
N ASP A 123 -2.32 -6.84 11.39
CA ASP A 123 -1.76 -8.17 11.13
C ASP A 123 -1.47 -8.32 9.63
N VAL A 124 -0.23 -8.70 9.33
CA VAL A 124 0.24 -9.01 7.98
C VAL A 124 -0.52 -10.18 7.35
N SER A 125 -1.06 -11.10 8.16
CA SER A 125 -1.85 -12.24 7.68
C SER A 125 -3.13 -11.81 6.95
N ALA A 126 -3.65 -10.61 7.25
CA ALA A 126 -4.82 -10.04 6.59
C ALA A 126 -4.50 -9.37 5.24
N LEU A 127 -3.22 -9.16 4.92
CA LEU A 127 -2.81 -8.50 3.68
C LEU A 127 -3.11 -9.35 2.43
N PRO A 128 -2.72 -10.64 2.34
CA PRO A 128 -3.04 -11.49 1.18
C PRO A 128 -4.53 -11.56 0.81
N PRO A 129 -5.47 -11.83 1.73
CA PRO A 129 -6.89 -11.89 1.38
C PRO A 129 -7.45 -10.53 0.95
N LEU A 130 -6.95 -9.43 1.53
CA LEU A 130 -7.33 -8.08 1.11
C LEU A 130 -6.85 -7.79 -0.33
N LEU A 131 -5.59 -8.08 -0.65
CA LEU A 131 -5.05 -7.91 -1.99
C LEU A 131 -5.80 -8.75 -3.03
N ALA A 132 -6.16 -9.99 -2.69
CA ALA A 132 -6.96 -10.84 -3.58
C ALA A 132 -8.33 -10.22 -3.89
N ARG A 133 -8.99 -9.64 -2.88
CA ARG A 133 -10.26 -8.93 -3.06
C ARG A 133 -10.10 -7.68 -3.94
N LEU A 134 -9.04 -6.89 -3.73
CA LEU A 134 -8.76 -5.69 -4.52
C LEU A 134 -8.42 -6.04 -5.97
N ALA A 135 -7.60 -7.07 -6.20
CA ALA A 135 -7.27 -7.57 -7.54
C ALA A 135 -8.53 -8.02 -8.28
N ALA A 136 -9.41 -8.77 -7.62
CA ALA A 136 -10.68 -9.19 -8.19
C ALA A 136 -11.61 -8.00 -8.51
N ALA A 137 -11.69 -7.01 -7.62
CA ALA A 137 -12.48 -5.80 -7.84
C ALA A 137 -11.95 -4.97 -9.03
N ARG A 138 -10.63 -4.85 -9.18
CA ARG A 138 -10.00 -4.14 -10.30
C ARG A 138 -10.23 -4.85 -11.63
N ARG A 139 -10.07 -6.19 -11.67
CA ARG A 139 -10.39 -7.00 -12.86
C ARG A 139 -11.85 -6.85 -13.33
N ARG A 140 -12.79 -6.63 -12.40
CA ARG A 140 -14.20 -6.36 -12.73
C ARG A 140 -14.45 -4.94 -13.26
N ARG A 141 -13.54 -3.99 -13.02
CA ARG A 141 -13.61 -2.61 -13.54
C ARG A 141 -12.87 -2.42 -14.87
N GLN A 142 -11.89 -3.28 -15.17
CA GLN A 142 -11.17 -3.29 -16.45
C GLN A 142 -11.81 -4.09 -17.63
N PRO A 143 -13.01 -4.72 -17.57
CA PRO A 143 -13.50 -5.51 -18.70
C PRO A 143 -13.99 -4.67 -19.90
N GLU A 144 -14.08 -3.34 -19.80
CA GLU A 144 -14.56 -2.47 -20.89
C GLU A 144 -13.45 -1.95 -21.84
N GLU A 145 -12.17 -1.96 -21.47
CA GLU A 145 -11.10 -1.41 -22.34
C GLU A 145 -10.52 -2.41 -23.36
N ALA A 146 -10.82 -3.70 -23.23
CA ALA A 146 -10.30 -4.75 -24.12
C ALA A 146 -11.13 -4.99 -25.41
N SER A 147 -12.13 -4.15 -25.70
CA SER A 147 -13.04 -4.31 -26.85
C SER A 147 -13.11 -3.09 -27.79
N ARG A 148 -12.10 -2.21 -27.80
CA ARG A 148 -12.07 -1.07 -28.72
C ARG A 148 -10.81 -1.01 -29.57
#